data_AF-A0A6N2KGJ4-F1
#
_entry.id   AF-A0A6N2KGJ4-F1
#
_cell.length_a   1.000
_cell.length_b   1.000
_cell.length_c   1.000
_cell.angle_alpha   90.00
_cell.angle_beta   90.00
_cell.angle_gamma   90.00
#
_symmetry.space_group_name_H-M   'P 1'
#
loop_
_entity.id
_entity.type
_entity.pdbx_description
1 polymer ?
#
loop_
_entity_poly.entity_id
_entity_poly.type
_entity_poly.pdbx_seq_one_letter_code
_entity_poly.pdbx_strand_id
1 'polypeptide(L)'
;MAKVRRVPEVVEFYHSLMRKNSRRECGGGMAETLPASSNARDMIGEIENRSTHLLAIKTDVEIQGEFIRVLIKEVENAAFTDIEDVVPFVKWLDDELSYLVDERAVLKHFEWPEKKADALREAAFGYCDLKKVESEALLSRDDPRQPCGPALKKMQALLEKLERGVYNLSKMRESATMRYKGFQIPTDWMLETGIVSQIKLASVKLAMKYMKRVSAELETAGGGPRKKRS
;
A
#
# COMPACT_ATOMS: atom_id res chain seq x y z
N MET A 1 -49.29 -29.26 -9.52
CA MET A 1 -48.05 -28.61 -10.04
C MET A 1 -47.59 -27.64 -8.95
N ALA A 2 -46.35 -27.52 -8.50
CA ALA A 2 -45.05 -28.07 -8.90
C ALA A 2 -44.20 -28.35 -7.64
N LYS A 3 -43.49 -29.47 -7.63
CA LYS A 3 -42.58 -29.89 -6.54
C LYS A 3 -41.21 -29.29 -6.82
N VAL A 4 -40.78 -28.33 -6.01
CA VAL A 4 -39.43 -27.75 -6.09
C VAL A 4 -38.40 -28.86 -5.85
N ARG A 5 -37.71 -29.24 -6.91
CA ARG A 5 -36.64 -30.25 -6.89
C ARG A 5 -35.36 -29.54 -6.47
N ARG A 6 -34.98 -29.67 -5.20
CA ARG A 6 -33.67 -29.21 -4.71
C ARG A 6 -32.59 -30.06 -5.36
N VAL A 7 -31.65 -29.40 -6.04
CA VAL A 7 -30.55 -30.00 -6.79
C VAL A 7 -29.59 -30.70 -5.81
N PRO A 8 -29.44 -32.04 -5.86
CA PRO A 8 -28.59 -32.79 -4.92
C PRO A 8 -27.09 -32.45 -5.00
N GLU A 9 -26.65 -31.92 -6.15
CA GLU A 9 -25.23 -31.72 -6.47
C GLU A 9 -24.53 -30.71 -5.56
N VAL A 10 -25.23 -29.72 -5.01
CA VAL A 10 -24.63 -28.69 -4.13
C VAL A 10 -24.28 -29.26 -2.76
N VAL A 11 -25.10 -30.19 -2.25
CA VAL A 11 -24.87 -30.86 -0.97
C VAL A 11 -23.69 -31.83 -1.09
N GLU A 12 -23.60 -32.55 -2.21
CA GLU A 12 -22.46 -33.41 -2.50
C GLU A 12 -21.16 -32.61 -2.72
N PHE A 13 -21.23 -31.44 -3.35
CA PHE A 13 -20.08 -30.55 -3.47
C PHE A 13 -19.59 -30.05 -2.10
N TYR A 14 -20.51 -29.66 -1.22
CA TYR A 14 -20.16 -29.24 0.15
C TYR A 14 -19.56 -30.38 0.97
N HIS A 15 -20.12 -31.59 0.89
CA HIS A 15 -19.53 -32.77 1.54
C HIS A 15 -18.18 -33.17 0.95
N SER A 16 -17.97 -32.96 -0.35
CA SER A 16 -16.70 -33.24 -1.03
C SER A 16 -15.61 -32.25 -0.60
N LEU A 17 -15.94 -30.96 -0.47
CA LEU A 17 -15.06 -29.93 0.09
C LEU A 17 -14.69 -30.23 1.54
N MET A 18 -15.65 -30.67 2.35
CA MET A 18 -15.41 -30.99 3.77
C MET A 18 -14.65 -32.31 3.98
N ARG A 19 -14.69 -33.28 3.04
CA ARG A 19 -13.86 -34.50 3.12
C ARG A 19 -12.45 -34.34 2.54
N LYS A 20 -12.23 -33.40 1.60
CA LYS A 20 -10.95 -33.29 0.88
C LYS A 20 -9.80 -32.69 1.72
N ASN A 21 -10.09 -32.13 2.90
CA ASN A 21 -9.06 -31.63 3.81
C ASN A 21 -8.56 -32.64 4.86
N SER A 22 -8.90 -33.93 4.78
CA SER A 22 -8.49 -34.93 5.77
C SER A 22 -7.78 -36.17 5.21
N ARG A 23 -6.96 -36.04 4.16
CA ARG A 23 -6.16 -37.18 3.68
C ARG A 23 -4.83 -36.75 3.06
N ARG A 24 -3.82 -36.53 3.92
CA ARG A 24 -2.41 -36.72 3.53
C ARG A 24 -2.10 -38.22 3.67
N GLU A 25 -1.37 -38.72 2.69
CA GLU A 25 -1.33 -40.13 2.28
C GLU A 25 -0.75 -41.09 3.32
N CYS A 26 -1.27 -42.33 3.29
CA CYS A 26 -0.80 -43.45 4.08
C CYS A 26 0.15 -44.28 3.21
N GLY A 27 1.36 -44.52 3.70
CA GLY A 27 2.32 -45.41 3.06
C GLY A 27 3.38 -45.87 4.07
N GLY A 28 3.16 -47.05 4.68
CA GLY A 28 4.22 -47.84 5.30
C GLY A 28 4.09 -48.09 6.81
N GLY A 29 3.62 -49.30 7.14
CA GLY A 29 4.12 -50.20 8.19
C GLY A 29 4.58 -49.68 9.56
N MET A 30 3.93 -50.26 10.59
CA MET A 30 4.48 -50.63 11.90
C MET A 30 4.64 -49.52 12.97
N ALA A 31 3.79 -49.65 13.99
CA ALA A 31 4.00 -49.32 15.41
C ALA A 31 4.13 -47.84 15.85
N GLU A 32 3.31 -47.54 16.87
CA GLU A 32 3.47 -46.50 17.90
C GLU A 32 2.99 -45.05 17.64
N THR A 33 1.94 -44.71 18.41
CA THR A 33 1.68 -43.42 19.07
C THR A 33 1.08 -42.25 18.25
N LEU A 34 -0.22 -42.02 18.50
CA LEU A 34 -0.99 -40.75 18.49
C LEU A 34 -0.42 -39.51 17.76
N PRO A 35 -1.18 -38.85 16.86
CA PRO A 35 -1.03 -37.42 16.57
C PRO A 35 -2.15 -36.58 17.20
N ALA A 36 -2.83 -37.06 18.25
CA ALA A 36 -3.71 -36.20 19.05
C ALA A 36 -2.88 -35.18 19.87
N SER A 37 -1.62 -35.53 20.20
CA SER A 37 -0.73 -34.66 20.96
C SER A 37 -0.17 -33.51 20.15
N SER A 38 0.01 -33.62 18.83
CA SER A 38 0.55 -32.51 18.01
C SER A 38 -0.47 -31.39 17.90
N ASN A 39 -1.72 -31.72 17.52
CA ASN A 39 -2.79 -30.71 17.41
C ASN A 39 -3.12 -30.08 18.77
N ALA A 40 -3.11 -30.86 19.85
CA ALA A 40 -3.31 -30.33 21.20
C ALA A 40 -2.13 -29.44 21.65
N ARG A 41 -0.87 -29.81 21.35
CA ARG A 41 0.31 -28.98 21.65
C ARG A 41 0.38 -27.72 20.81
N ASP A 42 -0.04 -27.78 19.55
CA ASP A 42 -0.12 -26.63 18.66
C ASP A 42 -1.22 -25.66 19.14
N MET A 43 -2.39 -26.19 19.54
CA MET A 43 -3.45 -25.39 20.16
C MET A 43 -3.02 -24.78 21.50
N ILE A 44 -2.31 -25.54 22.35
CA ILE A 44 -1.77 -25.05 23.62
C ILE A 44 -0.74 -23.95 23.37
N GLY A 45 0.18 -24.14 22.42
CA GLY A 45 1.17 -23.14 22.03
C GLY A 45 0.53 -21.86 21.45
N GLU A 46 -0.52 -21.99 20.64
CA GLU A 46 -1.30 -20.84 20.17
C GLU A 46 -1.99 -20.10 21.32
N ILE A 47 -2.57 -20.84 22.29
CA ILE A 47 -3.22 -20.25 23.47
C ILE A 47 -2.20 -19.55 24.37
N GLU A 48 -1.06 -20.18 24.64
CA GLU A 48 0.03 -19.62 25.42
C GLU A 48 0.59 -18.36 24.76
N ASN A 49 0.84 -18.40 23.45
CA ASN A 49 1.33 -17.24 22.69
C ASN A 49 0.31 -16.09 22.67
N ARG A 50 -0.99 -16.40 22.55
CA ARG A 50 -2.05 -15.37 22.69
C ARG A 50 -2.11 -14.81 24.11
N SER A 51 -1.92 -15.66 25.12
CA SER A 51 -1.90 -15.26 26.52
C SER A 51 -0.72 -14.35 26.85
N THR A 52 0.49 -14.70 26.40
CA THR A 52 1.69 -13.86 26.56
C THR A 52 1.55 -12.54 25.83
N HIS A 53 1.02 -12.55 24.61
CA HIS A 53 0.75 -11.34 23.84
C HIS A 53 -0.23 -10.39 24.56
N LEU A 54 -1.35 -10.92 25.09
CA LEU A 54 -2.30 -10.11 25.85
C LEU A 54 -1.70 -9.56 27.15
N LEU A 55 -0.84 -10.32 27.81
CA LEU A 55 -0.14 -9.85 29.01
C LEU A 55 0.85 -8.72 28.68
N ALA A 56 1.54 -8.83 27.55
CA ALA A 56 2.45 -7.79 27.07
C ALA A 56 1.69 -6.50 26.73
N ILE A 57 0.54 -6.58 26.04
CA ILE A 57 -0.35 -5.43 25.80
C ILE A 57 -0.75 -4.77 27.13
N LYS A 58 -1.19 -5.57 28.11
CA LYS A 58 -1.59 -5.03 29.41
C LYS A 58 -0.43 -4.32 30.12
N THR A 59 0.77 -4.89 30.03
CA THR A 59 1.99 -4.32 30.58
C THR A 59 2.33 -2.98 29.91
N ASP A 60 2.24 -2.89 28.58
CA ASP A 60 2.44 -1.64 27.84
C ASP A 60 1.40 -0.58 28.24
N VAL A 61 0.13 -0.95 28.37
CA VAL A 61 -0.94 -0.03 28.82
C VAL A 61 -0.64 0.54 30.21
N GLU A 62 -0.12 -0.28 31.13
CA GLU A 62 0.22 0.14 32.50
C GLU A 62 1.47 1.02 32.55
N ILE A 63 2.52 0.66 31.80
CA ILE A 63 3.84 1.31 31.90
C ILE A 63 3.96 2.52 30.96
N GLN A 64 3.45 2.42 29.73
CA GLN A 64 3.61 3.44 28.69
C GLN A 64 2.51 4.51 28.72
N GLY A 65 1.66 4.53 29.75
CA GLY A 65 0.53 5.45 29.79
C GLY A 65 0.92 6.93 29.76
N GLU A 66 2.04 7.32 30.38
CA GLU A 66 2.53 8.71 30.31
C GLU A 66 3.03 9.08 28.92
N PHE A 67 3.81 8.18 28.31
CA PHE A 67 4.29 8.31 26.94
C PHE A 67 3.13 8.48 25.94
N ILE A 68 2.11 7.63 26.02
CA ILE A 68 0.94 7.71 25.13
C ILE A 68 0.15 9.02 25.36
N ARG A 69 0.05 9.49 26.60
CA ARG A 69 -0.58 10.80 26.89
C ARG A 69 0.18 11.97 26.28
N VAL A 70 1.50 11.89 26.16
CA VAL A 70 2.30 12.88 25.42
C VAL A 70 1.97 12.80 23.93
N LEU A 71 1.99 11.60 23.32
CA LEU A 71 1.67 11.42 21.91
C LEU A 71 0.26 11.92 21.55
N ILE A 72 -0.74 11.67 22.41
CA ILE A 72 -2.11 12.18 22.23
C ILE A 72 -2.10 13.70 22.11
N LYS A 73 -1.42 14.39 23.05
CA LYS A 73 -1.33 15.86 23.01
C LYS A 73 -0.63 16.35 21.76
N GLU A 74 0.46 15.70 21.33
CA GLU A 74 1.16 16.06 20.10
C GLU A 74 0.23 15.94 18.89
N VAL A 75 -0.51 14.83 18.75
CA VAL A 75 -1.46 14.66 17.64
C VAL A 75 -2.62 15.65 17.72
N GLU A 76 -3.19 15.89 18.91
CA GLU A 76 -4.28 16.84 19.10
C GLU A 76 -3.86 18.28 18.76
N ASN A 77 -2.65 18.67 19.13
CA ASN A 77 -2.11 20.01 18.87
C ASN A 77 -1.50 20.15 17.48
N ALA A 78 -1.27 19.05 16.76
CA ALA A 78 -0.65 19.07 15.44
C ALA A 78 -1.46 19.95 14.47
N ALA A 79 -0.81 20.98 13.95
CA ALA A 79 -1.40 21.95 13.05
C ALA A 79 -0.33 22.35 12.04
N PHE A 80 -0.58 22.12 10.77
CA PHE A 80 0.43 22.32 9.74
C PHE A 80 -0.07 23.28 8.67
N THR A 81 0.86 24.00 8.06
CA THR A 81 0.63 24.85 6.89
C THR A 81 1.17 24.24 5.61
N ASP A 82 2.17 23.36 5.72
CA ASP A 82 2.75 22.62 4.60
C ASP A 82 2.64 21.11 4.81
N ILE A 83 2.31 20.38 3.74
CA ILE A 83 2.28 18.91 3.75
C ILE A 83 3.67 18.32 3.94
N GLU A 84 4.73 19.05 3.54
CA GLU A 84 6.11 18.60 3.72
C GLU A 84 6.50 18.51 5.20
N ASP A 85 5.82 19.24 6.10
CA ASP A 85 5.99 19.14 7.55
C ASP A 85 5.17 18.01 8.16
N VAL A 86 4.04 17.63 7.54
CA VAL A 86 3.21 16.50 7.98
C VAL A 86 3.94 15.17 7.78
N VAL A 87 4.70 15.03 6.69
CA VAL A 87 5.45 13.81 6.36
C VAL A 87 6.43 13.40 7.48
N PRO A 88 7.37 14.25 7.94
CA PRO A 88 8.28 13.90 9.02
C PRO A 88 7.55 13.73 10.36
N PHE A 89 6.48 14.47 10.61
CA PHE A 89 5.67 14.28 11.81
C PHE A 89 5.03 12.89 11.85
N VAL A 90 4.40 12.45 10.77
CA VAL A 90 3.80 11.12 10.67
C VAL A 90 4.87 10.03 10.82
N LYS A 91 6.02 10.22 10.19
CA LYS A 91 7.13 9.28 10.34
C LYS A 91 7.58 9.16 11.79
N TRP A 92 7.80 10.29 12.47
CA TRP A 92 8.15 10.29 13.89
C TRP A 92 7.05 9.60 14.72
N LEU A 93 5.78 9.90 14.48
CA LEU A 93 4.67 9.29 15.19
C LEU A 93 4.64 7.76 15.03
N ASP A 94 4.84 7.27 13.81
CA ASP A 94 4.89 5.85 13.51
C ASP A 94 6.13 5.18 14.12
N ASP A 95 7.27 5.87 14.13
CA ASP A 95 8.49 5.39 14.80
C ASP A 95 8.28 5.28 16.33
N GLU A 96 7.63 6.27 16.96
CA GLU A 96 7.29 6.23 18.40
C GLU A 96 6.27 5.13 18.74
N LEU A 97 5.26 4.92 17.90
CA LEU A 97 4.26 3.87 18.11
C LEU A 97 4.80 2.47 17.84
N SER A 98 5.88 2.35 17.07
CA SER A 98 6.55 1.06 16.80
C SER A 98 7.15 0.40 18.04
N TYR A 99 7.34 1.14 19.13
CA TYR A 99 7.79 0.61 20.42
C TYR A 99 6.71 -0.19 21.16
N LEU A 100 5.44 -0.06 20.76
CA LEU A 100 4.33 -0.79 21.36
C LEU A 100 4.22 -2.20 20.78
N VAL A 101 3.86 -3.18 21.62
CA VAL A 101 3.71 -4.59 21.20
C VAL A 101 2.59 -4.74 20.16
N ASP A 102 1.46 -4.07 20.38
CA ASP A 102 0.35 -3.99 19.43
C ASP A 102 -0.26 -2.58 19.55
N GLU A 103 0.11 -1.69 18.61
CA GLU A 103 -0.36 -0.30 18.58
C GLU A 103 -1.89 -0.21 18.73
N ARG A 104 -2.65 -0.98 17.94
CA ARG A 104 -4.11 -0.88 17.93
C ARG A 104 -4.72 -1.37 19.23
N ALA A 105 -4.21 -2.48 19.77
CA ALA A 105 -4.72 -3.02 21.03
C ALA A 105 -4.39 -2.10 22.20
N VAL A 106 -3.17 -1.56 22.27
CA VAL A 106 -2.73 -0.66 23.34
C VAL A 106 -3.48 0.67 23.26
N LEU A 107 -3.54 1.32 22.09
CA LEU A 107 -4.17 2.63 21.93
C LEU A 107 -5.68 2.63 22.23
N LYS A 108 -6.36 1.48 22.10
CA LYS A 108 -7.78 1.33 22.47
C LYS A 108 -8.06 1.60 23.96
N HIS A 109 -7.05 1.50 24.82
CA HIS A 109 -7.17 1.79 26.25
C HIS A 109 -7.02 3.28 26.59
N PHE A 110 -6.77 4.13 25.59
CA PHE A 110 -6.57 5.57 25.74
C PHE A 110 -7.55 6.35 24.86
N GLU A 111 -7.76 7.63 25.16
CA GLU A 111 -8.51 8.57 24.33
C GLU A 111 -7.66 8.98 23.10
N TRP A 112 -7.25 8.00 22.30
CA TRP A 112 -6.43 8.23 21.13
C TRP A 112 -7.22 9.01 20.05
N PRO A 113 -6.68 10.11 19.50
CA PRO A 113 -7.34 10.90 18.45
C PRO A 113 -7.26 10.19 17.08
N GLU A 114 -7.82 8.98 17.00
CA GLU A 114 -7.72 8.03 15.87
C GLU A 114 -8.05 8.70 14.54
N LYS A 115 -9.15 9.44 14.47
CA LYS A 115 -9.59 10.12 13.23
C LYS A 115 -8.57 11.15 12.72
N LYS A 116 -7.88 11.85 13.63
CA LYS A 116 -6.88 12.85 13.26
C LYS A 116 -5.57 12.19 12.87
N ALA A 117 -5.12 11.20 13.65
CA ALA A 117 -3.92 10.41 13.34
C ALA A 117 -4.05 9.72 11.97
N ASP A 118 -5.18 9.08 11.70
CA ASP A 118 -5.46 8.43 10.41
C ASP A 118 -5.51 9.44 9.27
N ALA A 119 -6.09 10.61 9.49
CA ALA A 119 -6.11 11.67 8.47
C ALA A 119 -4.71 12.21 8.16
N LEU A 120 -3.85 12.38 9.17
CA LEU A 120 -2.45 12.79 9.01
C LEU A 120 -1.67 11.75 8.22
N ARG A 121 -1.79 10.47 8.60
CA ARG A 121 -1.19 9.35 7.88
C ARG A 121 -1.65 9.30 6.44
N GLU A 122 -2.96 9.33 6.20
CA GLU A 122 -3.54 9.30 4.86
C GLU A 122 -3.01 10.45 3.98
N ALA A 123 -2.93 11.67 4.54
CA ALA A 123 -2.40 12.81 3.82
C ALA A 123 -0.91 12.65 3.48
N ALA A 124 -0.09 12.25 4.47
CA ALA A 124 1.34 12.02 4.28
C ALA A 124 1.61 10.92 3.25
N PHE A 125 0.94 9.77 3.35
CA PHE A 125 1.08 8.66 2.40
C PHE A 125 0.61 9.06 1.01
N GLY A 126 -0.55 9.73 0.90
CA GLY A 126 -1.07 10.20 -0.39
C GLY A 126 -0.10 11.16 -1.10
N TYR A 127 0.48 12.11 -0.36
CA TYR A 127 1.49 13.01 -0.91
C TYR A 127 2.78 12.28 -1.31
N CYS A 128 3.32 11.44 -0.43
CA CYS A 128 4.55 10.68 -0.67
C CYS A 128 4.44 9.73 -1.87
N ASP A 129 3.31 9.05 -2.04
CA ASP A 129 3.08 8.17 -3.18
C ASP A 129 3.13 8.93 -4.50
N LEU A 130 2.48 10.10 -4.56
CA LEU A 130 2.53 10.97 -5.74
C LEU A 130 3.94 11.51 -5.98
N LYS A 131 4.63 11.95 -4.92
CA LYS A 131 6.01 12.47 -4.99
C LYS A 131 7.00 11.40 -5.47
N LYS A 132 6.79 10.14 -5.07
CA LYS A 132 7.58 9.00 -5.51
C LYS A 132 7.42 8.73 -7.01
N VAL A 133 6.19 8.71 -7.52
CA VAL A 133 5.94 8.48 -8.96
C VAL A 133 6.46 9.65 -9.80
N GLU A 134 6.28 10.88 -9.32
CA GLU A 134 6.85 12.09 -9.92
C GLU A 134 8.38 12.01 -10.03
N SER A 135 9.05 11.65 -8.93
CA SER A 135 10.50 11.46 -8.88
C SER A 135 10.98 10.33 -9.79
N GLU A 136 10.28 9.17 -9.80
CA GLU A 136 10.57 8.03 -10.68
C GLU A 136 10.54 8.46 -12.17
N ALA A 137 9.57 9.30 -12.55
CA ALA A 137 9.43 9.83 -13.89
C ALA A 137 10.51 10.88 -14.25
N LEU A 138 10.85 11.78 -13.34
CA LEU A 138 11.91 12.78 -13.57
C LEU A 138 13.29 12.12 -13.71
N LEU A 139 13.61 11.21 -12.79
CA LEU A 139 14.88 10.48 -12.73
C LEU A 139 14.99 9.38 -13.78
N SER A 140 13.91 9.08 -14.50
CA SER A 140 13.94 8.13 -15.62
C SER A 140 15.04 8.52 -16.61
N ARG A 141 16.09 7.70 -16.68
CA ARG A 141 17.14 7.88 -17.69
C ARG A 141 16.78 7.08 -18.92
N ASP A 142 16.95 7.70 -20.06
CA ASP A 142 16.92 7.00 -21.33
C ASP A 142 18.34 6.45 -21.58
N ASP A 143 18.52 5.13 -21.48
CA ASP A 143 19.80 4.48 -21.74
C ASP A 143 19.88 4.11 -23.22
N PRO A 144 20.76 4.74 -24.02
CA PRO A 144 20.87 4.47 -25.46
C PRO A 144 21.24 3.02 -25.77
N ARG A 145 21.82 2.28 -24.80
CA ARG A 145 22.23 0.88 -24.97
C ARG A 145 21.08 -0.10 -24.86
N GLN A 146 19.96 0.28 -24.25
CA GLN A 146 18.79 -0.58 -24.16
C GLN A 146 18.10 -0.70 -25.52
N PRO A 147 17.40 -1.80 -25.83
CA PRO A 147 16.56 -1.85 -27.02
C PRO A 147 15.39 -0.86 -26.92
N CYS A 148 14.98 -0.27 -28.05
CA CYS A 148 13.98 0.79 -28.09
C CYS A 148 12.62 0.36 -27.51
N GLY A 149 12.10 -0.80 -27.92
CA GLY A 149 10.79 -1.30 -27.46
C GLY A 149 10.63 -1.38 -25.93
N PRO A 150 11.52 -2.09 -25.20
CA PRO A 150 11.51 -2.14 -23.74
C PRO A 150 11.63 -0.76 -23.06
N ALA A 151 12.48 0.13 -23.59
CA ALA A 151 12.64 1.48 -23.06
C ALA A 151 11.34 2.29 -23.19
N LEU A 152 10.71 2.26 -24.37
CA LEU A 152 9.43 2.92 -24.61
C LEU A 152 8.30 2.35 -23.74
N LYS A 153 8.25 1.01 -23.59
CA LYS A 153 7.25 0.36 -22.73
C LYS A 153 7.40 0.78 -21.26
N LYS A 154 8.63 0.93 -20.76
CA LYS A 154 8.90 1.43 -19.41
C LYS A 154 8.43 2.89 -19.26
N MET A 155 8.74 3.75 -20.23
CA MET A 155 8.30 5.15 -20.22
C MET A 155 6.77 5.27 -20.28
N GLN A 156 6.11 4.46 -21.11
CA GLN A 156 4.65 4.41 -21.18
C GLN A 156 4.03 3.99 -19.84
N ALA A 157 4.56 2.92 -19.21
CA ALA A 157 4.08 2.48 -17.90
C ALA A 157 4.21 3.57 -16.82
N LEU A 158 5.27 4.40 -16.89
CA LEU A 158 5.42 5.55 -16.00
C LEU A 158 4.39 6.66 -16.27
N LEU A 159 4.09 6.95 -17.54
CA LEU A 159 3.03 7.91 -17.91
C LEU A 159 1.67 7.44 -17.39
N GLU A 160 1.34 6.16 -17.56
CA GLU A 160 0.10 5.56 -17.05
C GLU A 160 0.02 5.62 -15.51
N LYS A 161 1.14 5.41 -14.79
CA LYS A 161 1.20 5.58 -13.34
C LYS A 161 0.93 7.02 -12.92
N LEU A 162 1.53 8.02 -13.60
CA LEU A 162 1.33 9.44 -13.30
C LEU A 162 -0.13 9.85 -13.52
N GLU A 163 -0.72 9.45 -14.65
CA GLU A 163 -2.13 9.71 -14.97
C GLU A 163 -3.06 9.11 -13.91
N ARG A 164 -2.85 7.84 -13.56
CA ARG A 164 -3.63 7.18 -12.52
C ARG A 164 -3.49 7.85 -11.15
N GLY A 165 -2.30 8.35 -10.81
CA GLY A 165 -2.07 9.12 -9.59
C GLY A 165 -2.90 10.40 -9.53
N VAL A 166 -2.86 11.21 -10.60
CA VAL A 166 -3.65 12.46 -10.70
C VAL A 166 -5.15 12.17 -10.70
N TYR A 167 -5.59 11.14 -11.42
CA TYR A 167 -6.99 10.73 -11.45
C TYR A 167 -7.50 10.31 -10.06
N ASN A 168 -6.73 9.50 -9.34
CA ASN A 168 -7.07 9.08 -7.98
C ASN A 168 -7.14 10.27 -7.03
N LEU A 169 -6.17 11.19 -7.09
CA LEU A 169 -6.17 12.43 -6.30
C LEU A 169 -7.42 13.26 -6.59
N SER A 170 -7.76 13.47 -7.87
CA SER A 170 -8.97 14.19 -8.27
C SER A 170 -10.22 13.58 -7.67
N LYS A 171 -10.35 12.25 -7.70
CA LYS A 171 -11.52 11.53 -7.18
C LYS A 171 -11.68 11.65 -5.68
N MET A 172 -10.58 11.62 -4.91
CA MET A 172 -10.63 11.68 -3.44
C MET A 172 -10.61 13.11 -2.89
N ARG A 173 -10.21 14.11 -3.69
CA ARG A 173 -9.95 15.48 -3.22
C ARG A 173 -11.13 16.09 -2.48
N GLU A 174 -12.34 15.99 -3.03
CA GLU A 174 -13.52 16.65 -2.47
C GLU A 174 -13.87 16.12 -1.09
N SER A 175 -13.88 14.80 -0.91
CA SER A 175 -14.17 14.16 0.38
C SER A 175 -13.04 14.35 1.40
N ALA A 176 -11.79 14.27 0.96
CA ALA A 176 -10.62 14.43 1.83
C ALA A 176 -10.44 15.88 2.32
N THR A 177 -10.72 16.88 1.48
CA THR A 177 -10.50 18.30 1.79
C THR A 177 -11.27 18.75 3.04
N MET A 178 -12.55 18.37 3.14
CA MET A 178 -13.38 18.77 4.28
C MET A 178 -12.86 18.17 5.59
N ARG A 179 -12.46 16.89 5.55
CA ARG A 179 -11.90 16.18 6.71
C ARG A 179 -10.54 16.76 7.11
N TYR A 180 -9.66 17.00 6.15
CA TYR A 180 -8.31 17.55 6.39
C TYR A 180 -8.36 18.94 6.99
N LYS A 181 -9.24 19.82 6.47
CA LYS A 181 -9.46 21.14 7.06
C LYS A 181 -9.94 21.08 8.51
N GLY A 182 -10.84 20.14 8.83
CA GLY A 182 -11.30 19.92 10.20
C GLY A 182 -10.18 19.52 11.18
N PHE A 183 -9.10 18.96 10.67
CA PHE A 183 -7.92 18.56 11.45
C PHE A 183 -6.70 19.45 11.26
N GLN A 184 -6.85 20.61 10.61
CA GLN A 184 -5.74 21.54 10.33
C GLN A 184 -4.60 20.89 9.53
N ILE A 185 -4.98 20.02 8.59
CA ILE A 185 -4.08 19.38 7.63
C ILE A 185 -4.12 20.19 6.33
N PRO A 186 -2.96 20.60 5.77
CA PRO A 186 -2.88 21.36 4.53
C PRO A 186 -3.53 20.62 3.36
N THR A 187 -4.31 21.35 2.56
CA THR A 187 -4.95 20.83 1.34
C THR A 187 -4.40 21.45 0.06
N ASP A 188 -3.55 22.47 0.18
CA ASP A 188 -3.07 23.25 -0.97
C ASP A 188 -2.20 22.43 -1.93
N TRP A 189 -1.50 21.42 -1.40
CA TRP A 189 -0.75 20.46 -2.21
C TRP A 189 -1.64 19.67 -3.18
N MET A 190 -2.94 19.53 -2.89
CA MET A 190 -3.92 18.81 -3.72
C MET A 190 -4.48 19.67 -4.86
N LEU A 191 -4.17 20.98 -4.88
CA LEU A 191 -4.62 21.90 -5.91
C LEU A 191 -3.84 21.70 -7.21
N GLU A 192 -4.38 22.25 -8.30
CA GLU A 192 -3.73 22.25 -9.62
C GLU A 192 -2.34 22.88 -9.61
N THR A 193 -2.11 23.85 -8.72
CA THR A 193 -0.83 24.53 -8.51
C THR A 193 0.13 23.73 -7.62
N GLY A 194 -0.34 22.71 -6.90
CA GLY A 194 0.44 21.87 -6.00
C GLY A 194 1.14 20.71 -6.72
N ILE A 195 1.05 19.50 -6.16
CA ILE A 195 1.72 18.30 -6.69
C ILE A 195 1.27 17.95 -8.12
N VAL A 196 0.05 18.32 -8.49
CA VAL A 196 -0.51 18.10 -9.83
C VAL A 196 0.31 18.84 -10.89
N SER A 197 0.75 20.07 -10.62
CA SER A 197 1.60 20.83 -11.55
C SER A 197 2.96 20.15 -11.76
N GLN A 198 3.54 19.60 -10.70
CA GLN A 198 4.82 18.88 -10.73
C GLN A 198 4.71 17.58 -11.52
N ILE A 199 3.63 16.81 -11.30
CA ILE A 199 3.32 15.60 -12.08
C ILE A 199 3.14 15.94 -13.56
N LYS A 200 2.37 16.99 -13.89
CA LYS A 200 2.18 17.44 -15.28
C LYS A 200 3.53 17.76 -15.94
N LEU A 201 4.42 18.47 -15.24
CA LEU A 201 5.76 18.78 -15.73
C LEU A 201 6.60 17.51 -15.93
N ALA A 202 6.55 16.55 -15.00
CA ALA A 202 7.24 15.27 -15.09
C ALA A 202 6.74 14.45 -16.30
N SER A 203 5.42 14.41 -16.51
CA SER A 203 4.80 13.77 -17.68
C SER A 203 5.29 14.37 -19.00
N VAL A 204 5.33 15.71 -19.11
CA VAL A 204 5.83 16.39 -20.32
C VAL A 204 7.30 16.06 -20.57
N LYS A 205 8.15 16.14 -19.54
CA LYS A 205 9.57 15.79 -19.65
C LYS A 205 9.77 14.33 -20.06
N LEU A 206 8.97 13.42 -19.53
CA LEU A 206 9.01 12.01 -19.86
C LEU A 206 8.55 11.75 -21.31
N ALA A 207 7.45 12.40 -21.74
CA ALA A 207 6.97 12.34 -23.12
C ALA A 207 8.01 12.90 -24.11
N MET A 208 8.72 13.97 -23.77
CA MET A 208 9.82 14.48 -24.60
C MET A 208 10.94 13.45 -24.77
N LYS A 209 11.30 12.69 -23.71
CA LYS A 209 12.30 11.60 -23.81
C LYS A 209 11.77 10.48 -24.71
N TYR A 210 10.52 10.09 -24.53
CA TYR A 210 9.85 9.08 -25.37
C TYR A 210 9.91 9.47 -26.85
N MET A 211 9.50 10.69 -27.20
CA MET A 211 9.47 11.17 -28.58
C MET A 211 10.87 11.27 -29.21
N LYS A 212 11.87 11.70 -28.43
CA LYS A 212 13.28 11.72 -28.88
C LYS A 212 13.77 10.31 -29.24
N ARG A 213 13.44 9.33 -28.40
CA ARG A 213 13.81 7.92 -28.63
C ARG A 213 13.15 7.37 -29.89
N VAL A 214 11.84 7.57 -30.06
CA VAL A 214 11.10 7.16 -31.27
C VAL A 214 11.71 7.78 -32.51
N SER A 215 12.03 9.08 -32.47
CA SER A 215 12.62 9.78 -33.61
C SER A 215 14.00 9.20 -33.96
N ALA A 216 14.86 8.95 -32.97
CA ALA A 216 16.18 8.36 -33.20
C ALA A 216 16.10 6.97 -33.85
N GLU A 217 15.16 6.12 -33.40
CA GLU A 217 14.94 4.81 -33.99
C GLU A 217 14.49 4.92 -35.46
N LEU A 218 13.56 5.83 -35.76
CA LEU A 218 13.06 6.07 -37.13
C LEU A 218 14.16 6.55 -38.08
N GLU A 219 15.04 7.45 -37.64
CA GLU A 219 16.18 7.89 -38.44
C GLU A 219 17.17 6.75 -38.73
N THR A 220 17.43 5.88 -37.76
CA THR A 220 18.28 4.69 -37.99
C THR A 220 17.64 3.65 -38.90
N ALA A 221 16.30 3.51 -38.86
CA ALA A 221 15.54 2.59 -39.71
C ALA A 221 15.37 3.11 -41.15
N GLY A 222 15.33 4.44 -41.35
CA GLY A 222 15.18 5.09 -42.66
C GLY A 222 16.45 5.17 -43.52
N GLY A 223 17.63 4.87 -42.94
CA GLY A 223 18.95 4.99 -43.57
C GLY A 223 19.43 3.77 -44.39
N GLY A 224 18.56 2.84 -44.79
CA GLY A 224 18.93 1.70 -45.65
C GLY A 224 19.22 2.15 -47.10
N PRO A 225 20.23 1.56 -47.79
CA PRO A 225 20.68 2.08 -49.09
C PRO A 225 19.56 2.02 -50.11
N ARG A 226 19.14 3.20 -50.61
CA ARG A 226 18.40 3.33 -51.88
C ARG A 226 19.24 2.66 -52.96
N LYS A 227 18.98 1.38 -53.25
CA LYS A 227 19.49 0.70 -54.44
C LYS A 227 19.06 1.53 -55.65
N LYS A 228 20.01 2.28 -56.22
CA LYS A 228 19.93 2.82 -57.57
C LYS A 228 19.65 1.63 -58.49
N ARG A 229 18.41 1.51 -58.97
CA ARG A 229 18.12 0.73 -60.16
C ARG A 229 18.62 1.57 -61.33
N SER A 230 19.81 1.23 -61.80
CA SER A 230 20.27 1.59 -63.14
C SER A 230 19.70 0.60 -64.14
#